data_AF-M1N8I2-F1
#
_entry.id   AF-M1N8I2-F1
#
_cell.length_a   1.000
_cell.length_b   1.000
_cell.length_c   1.000
_cell.angle_alpha   90.00
_cell.angle_beta   90.00
_cell.angle_gamma   90.00
#
_symmetry.space_group_name_H-M   'P 1'
#
loop_
_entity.id
_entity.type
_entity.pdbx_description
1 polymer ?
#
loop_
_entity_poly.entity_id
_entity_poly.type
_entity_poly.pdbx_seq_one_letter_code
_entity_poly.pdbx_strand_id
1 'polypeptide(L)'
;MKIVLDNNMNAEDYTRNGQNIPKKPEPGQPIICQYCNEIIYPSEFSKDSFQRKFEFKWHLHPWCKEAMLNQADRGTPGLIDERKKAARRLEEE
;
A
#
# COMPACT_ATOMS: atom_id res chain seq x y z
N MET A 1 25.98 -17.51 -7.21
CA MET A 1 25.99 -16.49 -6.16
C MET A 1 24.65 -16.55 -5.43
N LYS A 2 24.63 -17.01 -4.18
CA LYS A 2 23.42 -16.94 -3.34
C LYS A 2 23.42 -15.56 -2.70
N ILE A 3 22.52 -14.69 -3.14
CA ILE A 3 22.26 -13.44 -2.44
C ILE A 3 21.48 -13.84 -1.19
N VAL A 4 22.18 -13.91 -0.06
CA VAL A 4 21.56 -13.99 1.25
C VAL A 4 21.10 -12.57 1.53
N LEU A 5 19.81 -12.30 1.36
CA LEU A 5 19.21 -11.08 1.86
C LEU A 5 19.09 -11.25 3.37
N ASP A 6 19.93 -10.54 4.12
CA ASP A 6 19.81 -10.42 5.57
C ASP A 6 18.39 -9.93 5.90
N ASN A 7 17.59 -10.83 6.47
CA ASN A 7 16.19 -10.67 6.86
C ASN A 7 16.04 -9.74 8.07
N ASN A 8 16.50 -8.49 7.98
CA ASN A 8 16.43 -7.54 9.08
C ASN A 8 16.19 -6.09 8.64
N MET A 9 15.39 -5.87 7.58
CA MET A 9 14.89 -4.53 7.27
C MET A 9 13.60 -4.27 8.04
N ASN A 10 13.73 -4.01 9.34
CA ASN A 10 12.84 -3.04 9.97
C ASN A 10 13.15 -1.69 9.30
N ALA A 11 12.46 -1.41 8.19
CA ALA A 11 12.45 -0.08 7.61
C ALA A 11 11.98 0.84 8.73
N GLU A 12 12.87 1.67 9.25
CA GLU A 12 12.57 2.58 10.36
C GLU A 12 11.45 3.51 9.90
N ASP A 13 10.20 3.13 10.15
CA ASP A 13 9.02 3.90 9.82
C ASP A 13 9.18 5.30 10.41
N TYR A 14 8.95 6.33 9.60
CA TYR A 14 8.89 7.68 10.14
C TYR A 14 7.44 8.02 10.44
N THR A 15 7.21 8.56 11.63
CA THR A 15 5.87 8.95 12.04
C THR A 15 5.55 10.33 11.47
N ARG A 16 4.52 10.43 10.62
CA ARG A 16 3.95 11.72 10.18
C ARG A 16 2.48 11.76 10.56
N ASN A 17 2.09 12.72 11.38
CA ASN A 17 0.72 12.85 11.89
C ASN A 17 0.18 11.57 12.56
N GLY A 18 1.03 10.85 13.30
CA GLY A 18 0.66 9.59 13.95
C GLY A 18 0.57 8.37 13.02
N GLN A 19 0.88 8.52 11.73
CA GLN A 19 0.96 7.42 10.76
C GLN A 19 2.42 6.97 10.62
N ASN A 20 2.67 5.67 10.79
CA ASN A 20 3.95 5.05 10.46
C ASN A 20 4.03 4.85 8.94
N ILE A 21 4.85 5.67 8.29
CA ILE A 21 5.03 5.63 6.84
C ILE A 21 6.40 5.02 6.55
N PRO A 22 6.51 4.05 5.64
CA PRO A 22 7.80 3.52 5.22
C PRO A 22 8.70 4.64 4.70
N LYS A 23 9.99 4.60 5.06
CA LYS A 23 10.98 5.53 4.50
C LYS A 23 10.97 5.45 2.98
N LYS A 24 11.03 6.62 2.33
CA LYS A 24 11.16 6.70 0.88
C LYS A 24 12.38 5.89 0.42
N PRO A 25 12.28 5.09 -0.66
CA PRO A 25 13.40 4.31 -1.15
C PRO A 25 14.40 5.25 -1.82
N GLU A 26 15.69 5.01 -1.59
CA GLU A 26 16.76 5.75 -2.26
C GLU A 26 16.86 5.35 -3.75
N PRO A 27 17.39 6.22 -4.63
CA PRO A 27 17.60 5.87 -6.03
C PRO A 27 18.43 4.59 -6.18
N GLY A 28 17.87 3.59 -6.86
CA GLY A 28 18.52 2.29 -7.09
C GLY A 28 18.25 1.23 -6.02
N GLN A 29 17.59 1.56 -4.91
CA GLN A 29 17.14 0.56 -3.93
C GLN A 29 15.84 -0.12 -4.40
N PRO A 30 15.69 -1.45 -4.18
CA PRO A 30 14.44 -2.13 -4.43
C PRO A 30 13.35 -1.64 -3.46
N ILE A 31 12.13 -1.53 -3.96
CA ILE A 31 10.96 -1.24 -3.13
C ILE A 31 10.41 -2.57 -2.64
N ILE A 32 10.26 -2.73 -1.33
CA ILE A 32 9.75 -3.96 -0.72
C ILE A 32 8.32 -3.74 -0.23
N CYS A 33 7.41 -4.62 -0.65
CA CYS A 33 6.01 -4.59 -0.26
C CYS A 33 5.87 -4.80 1.25
N GLN A 34 5.20 -3.88 1.96
CA GLN A 34 4.99 -3.99 3.40
C GLN A 34 3.99 -5.09 3.81
N TYR A 35 3.23 -5.62 2.85
CA TYR A 35 2.24 -6.65 3.13
C TYR A 35 2.77 -8.07 2.86
N CYS A 36 3.42 -8.30 1.71
CA CYS A 36 3.91 -9.63 1.32
C CYS A 36 5.44 -9.79 1.39
N ASN A 37 6.19 -8.72 1.69
CA ASN A 37 7.66 -8.69 1.75
C ASN A 37 8.38 -9.04 0.43
N GLU A 38 7.68 -9.00 -0.70
CA GLU A 38 8.27 -9.19 -2.03
C GLU A 38 8.72 -7.86 -2.65
N ILE A 39 9.65 -7.92 -3.59
CA ILE A 39 10.12 -6.75 -4.35
C ILE A 39 9.01 -6.30 -5.30
N ILE A 40 8.69 -4.99 -5.27
CA ILE A 40 7.77 -4.34 -6.19
C ILE A 40 8.57 -3.78 -7.37
N TYR A 41 8.31 -4.29 -8.57
CA TYR A 41 8.91 -3.74 -9.78
C TYR A 41 8.14 -2.49 -10.27
N PRO A 42 8.82 -1.52 -10.91
CA PRO A 42 8.16 -0.33 -11.46
C PRO A 42 6.99 -0.61 -12.42
N SER A 43 7.03 -1.77 -13.08
CA SER A 43 5.99 -2.26 -14.00
C SER A 43 4.73 -2.79 -13.31
N GLU A 44 4.81 -3.11 -12.02
CA GLU A 44 3.71 -3.70 -11.24
C GLU A 44 2.82 -2.64 -10.56
N PHE A 45 3.26 -1.38 -10.55
CA PHE A 45 2.44 -0.28 -10.07
C PHE A 45 1.26 0.00 -11.00
N SER A 46 0.18 0.54 -10.42
CA SER A 46 -0.98 1.01 -11.17
C SER A 46 -0.60 2.07 -12.21
N LYS A 47 -1.30 2.04 -13.34
CA LYS A 47 -1.19 3.10 -14.37
C LYS A 47 -1.84 4.41 -13.93
N ASP A 48 -2.85 4.32 -13.06
CA ASP A 48 -3.50 5.49 -12.50
C ASP A 48 -2.55 6.26 -11.58
N SER A 49 -2.41 7.56 -11.83
CA SER A 49 -1.43 8.41 -11.14
C SER A 49 -1.75 8.58 -9.65
N PHE A 50 -3.03 8.55 -9.28
CA PHE A 50 -3.45 8.71 -7.90
C PHE A 50 -3.20 7.42 -7.10
N GLN A 51 -3.61 6.27 -7.65
CA GLN A 51 -3.32 4.95 -7.07
C GLN A 51 -1.82 4.70 -6.95
N ARG A 52 -1.05 5.01 -7.99
CA ARG A 52 0.41 4.84 -8.00
C ARG A 52 1.11 5.66 -6.92
N LYS A 53 0.68 6.89 -6.68
CA LYS A 53 1.23 7.72 -5.59
C LYS A 53 0.99 7.07 -4.24
N PHE A 54 -0.19 6.48 -4.03
CA PHE A 54 -0.51 5.77 -2.80
C PHE A 54 0.34 4.50 -2.65
N GLU A 55 0.38 3.66 -3.68
CA GLU A 55 1.16 2.42 -3.72
C GLU A 55 2.65 2.68 -3.45
N PHE A 56 3.20 3.72 -4.07
CA PHE A 56 4.58 4.13 -3.85
C PHE A 56 4.81 4.73 -2.46
N LYS A 57 3.87 5.53 -1.92
CA LYS A 57 4.01 6.10 -0.58
C LYS A 57 4.04 5.02 0.51
N TRP A 58 3.24 3.97 0.34
CA TRP A 58 3.06 2.93 1.34
C TRP A 58 3.83 1.65 1.04
N HIS A 59 4.58 1.62 -0.07
CA HIS A 59 5.25 0.43 -0.60
C HIS A 59 4.32 -0.78 -0.62
N LEU A 60 3.29 -0.73 -1.44
CA LEU A 60 2.30 -1.79 -1.57
C LEU A 60 2.04 -2.13 -3.04
N HIS A 61 1.97 -3.43 -3.34
CA HIS A 61 1.40 -3.89 -4.59
C HIS A 61 -0.07 -3.46 -4.70
N PRO A 62 -0.59 -3.22 -5.92
CA PRO A 62 -2.01 -2.92 -6.12
C PRO A 62 -2.94 -3.99 -5.50
N TRP A 63 -2.63 -5.27 -5.70
CA TRP A 63 -3.43 -6.38 -5.16
C TRP A 63 -3.31 -6.53 -3.64
N CYS A 64 -2.13 -6.27 -3.06
CA CYS A 64 -1.94 -6.29 -1.61
C CYS A 64 -2.74 -5.17 -0.92
N LYS A 65 -2.80 -4.00 -1.56
CA LYS A 65 -3.64 -2.90 -1.09
C LYS A 65 -5.12 -3.32 -1.07
N GLU A 66 -5.62 -3.90 -2.15
CA GLU A 66 -7.02 -4.37 -2.20
C GLU A 66 -7.29 -5.44 -1.14
N ALA A 67 -6.39 -6.40 -0.95
CA ALA A 67 -6.51 -7.41 0.10
C ALA A 67 -6.60 -6.78 1.50
N MET A 68 -5.75 -5.79 1.79
CA MET A 68 -5.75 -5.06 3.06
C MET A 68 -7.08 -4.31 3.28
N LEU A 69 -7.59 -3.62 2.26
CA LEU A 69 -8.87 -2.92 2.33
C LEU A 69 -10.04 -3.89 2.55
N ASN A 70 -10.05 -5.01 1.83
CA ASN A 70 -11.06 -6.05 2.01
C ASN A 70 -11.02 -6.66 3.42
N GLN A 71 -9.83 -6.84 3.98
CA GLN A 71 -9.69 -7.32 5.36
C GLN A 71 -10.21 -6.29 6.37
N ALA A 72 -9.88 -5.00 6.19
CA ALA A 72 -10.41 -3.92 7.04
C ALA A 72 -11.93 -3.83 6.97
N ASP A 73 -12.49 -3.97 5.77
CA ASP A 73 -13.93 -3.98 5.51
C ASP A 73 -14.62 -5.18 6.21
N ARG A 74 -14.00 -6.37 6.21
CA ARG A 74 -14.50 -7.53 6.95
C ARG A 74 -14.39 -7.37 8.46
N GLY A 75 -13.32 -6.73 8.94
CA GLY A 75 -13.11 -6.46 10.36
C GLY A 75 -14.02 -5.36 10.93
N THR A 76 -14.59 -4.52 10.06
CA THR A 76 -15.43 -3.38 10.45
C THR A 76 -16.81 -3.49 9.82
N PRO A 77 -17.73 -4.30 10.41
CA PRO A 77 -19.08 -4.43 9.88
C PRO A 77 -19.76 -3.05 9.79
N GLY A 78 -20.25 -2.70 8.60
CA GLY A 78 -20.86 -1.39 8.27
C GLY A 78 -20.00 -0.49 7.38
N LEU A 79 -18.68 -0.71 7.28
CA LEU A 79 -17.80 0.14 6.46
C LEU A 79 -18.06 0.00 4.95
N ILE A 80 -18.44 -1.19 4.49
CA ILE A 80 -18.81 -1.47 3.10
C ILE A 80 -20.07 -0.69 2.70
N ASP A 81 -21.07 -0.64 3.57
CA ASP A 81 -22.32 0.06 3.30
C ASP A 81 -22.11 1.57 3.26
N GLU A 82 -21.22 2.10 4.10
CA GLU A 82 -20.83 3.51 4.06
C GLU A 82 -20.04 3.86 2.78
N ARG A 83 -19.14 2.99 2.30
CA ARG A 83 -18.48 3.16 0.98
C ARG A 83 -19.47 3.14 -0.18
N LYS A 84 -20.42 2.20 -0.17
CA LYS A 84 -21.49 2.13 -1.19
C LYS A 84 -22.43 3.33 -1.17
N LYS A 85 -22.72 3.88 0.02
CA LYS A 85 -23.49 5.13 0.16
C LYS A 85 -22.71 6.32 -0.40
N ALA A 86 -21.40 6.42 -0.09
CA ALA A 86 -20.56 7.51 -0.59
C ALA A 86 -20.44 7.50 -2.13
N ALA A 87 -20.30 6.32 -2.74
CA ALA A 87 -20.27 6.18 -4.20
C ALA A 87 -21.57 6.66 -4.86
N ARG A 88 -22.75 6.28 -4.32
CA ARG A 88 -24.05 6.75 -4.85
C ARG A 88 -24.22 8.27 -4.77
N ARG A 89 -23.78 8.91 -3.69
CA ARG A 89 -23.91 10.37 -3.54
C ARG A 89 -23.12 11.15 -4.61
N LEU A 90 -21.98 10.61 -5.06
CA LEU A 90 -21.17 11.22 -6.12
C LEU A 90 -21.76 11.04 -7.53
N GLU A 91 -22.70 10.10 -7.70
CA GLU A 91 -23.43 9.90 -8.96
C GLU A 91 -24.69 10.77 -9.06
N GLU A 92 -25.16 11.31 -7.92
CA GLU A 92 -26.35 12.16 -7.81
C GLU A 92 -26.02 13.67 -7.83
N GLU A 93 -24.74 14.04 -7.72
CA GLU A 93 -24.20 15.42 -7.84
C GLU A 93 -23.55 15.66 -9.22
#